data_AF-A0A660TGY4-F1
#
_entry.id   AF-A0A660TGY4-F1
#
_cell.length_a   1.000
_cell.length_b   1.000
_cell.length_c   1.000
_cell.angle_alpha   90.00
_cell.angle_beta   90.00
_cell.angle_gamma   90.00
#
_symmetry.space_group_name_H-M   'P 1'
#
loop_
_entity.id
_entity.type
_entity.pdbx_description
1 polymer ?
#
loop_
_entity_poly.entity_id
_entity_poly.type
_entity_poly.pdbx_seq_one_letter_code
_entity_poly.pdbx_strand_id
1 'polypeptide(L)'
;MHISNNYKVSLVILVFLLLPTSMLQSQERINSPYDEYYRYLMLQGQSENPSILWHSRSNNRWETPEDAGSHPWGDRLTRKEIPLGEESKLVFTDPELYLSANSAWAQGYNDGAIWQGKGLNGRLRAGISFESPMWLLTFDPEIWFAQNLEFDIVPPSSSQSDPYGYWKDELDYPQRLGNSFITQFSLGQTDLRFRYGVFTAGVSSENIVLGPARFNPVILSANA
;
A
#
# COMPACT_ATOMS: atom_id res chain seq x y z
N MET A 1 -22.11 27.97 -14.86
CA MET A 1 -20.71 28.16 -15.32
C MET A 1 -19.90 26.95 -14.85
N HIS A 2 -19.91 25.87 -15.62
CA HIS A 2 -19.29 24.58 -15.28
C HIS A 2 -17.87 24.53 -15.85
N ILE A 3 -16.93 25.16 -15.15
CA ILE A 3 -15.50 25.05 -15.43
C ILE A 3 -14.86 24.64 -14.09
N SER A 4 -14.42 23.39 -13.92
CA SER A 4 -13.27 23.08 -13.05
C SER A 4 -12.88 21.60 -12.87
N ASN A 5 -13.66 20.59 -13.27
CA ASN A 5 -13.25 19.20 -12.97
C ASN A 5 -12.27 18.59 -14.00
N ASN A 6 -12.39 18.90 -15.28
CA ASN A 6 -11.59 18.23 -16.32
C ASN A 6 -10.09 18.51 -16.21
N TYR A 7 -9.69 19.72 -15.82
CA TYR A 7 -8.26 20.07 -15.68
C TYR A 7 -7.59 19.37 -14.49
N LYS A 8 -8.32 19.15 -13.40
CA LYS A 8 -7.82 18.41 -12.22
C LYS A 8 -7.60 16.94 -12.58
N VAL A 9 -8.53 16.34 -13.33
CA VAL A 9 -8.41 14.97 -13.82
C VAL A 9 -7.19 14.80 -14.73
N SER A 10 -7.01 15.71 -15.71
CA SER A 10 -5.86 15.64 -16.62
C SER A 10 -4.51 15.86 -15.92
N LEU A 11 -4.45 16.75 -14.93
CA LEU A 11 -3.22 17.02 -14.18
C LEU A 11 -2.82 15.84 -13.29
N VAL A 12 -3.80 15.21 -12.63
CA VAL A 12 -3.57 13.97 -11.86
C VAL A 12 -2.98 12.92 -12.79
N ILE A 13 -3.65 12.57 -13.89
CA ILE A 13 -3.18 11.55 -14.85
C ILE A 13 -1.77 11.86 -15.41
N LEU A 14 -1.45 13.13 -15.66
CA LEU A 14 -0.12 13.53 -16.14
C LEU A 14 0.99 13.28 -15.10
N VAL A 15 0.72 13.56 -13.81
CA VAL A 15 1.67 13.28 -12.71
C VAL A 15 1.98 11.78 -12.63
N PHE A 16 1.00 10.93 -12.88
CA PHE A 16 1.15 9.47 -12.91
C PHE A 16 2.05 8.96 -14.05
N LEU A 17 2.10 9.67 -15.19
CA LEU A 17 2.89 9.27 -16.38
C LEU A 17 4.36 9.73 -16.36
N LEU A 18 4.72 10.66 -15.47
CA LEU A 18 6.02 11.35 -15.52
C LEU A 18 7.07 10.83 -14.51
N LEU A 19 6.80 9.72 -13.80
CA LEU A 19 7.72 9.23 -12.78
C LEU A 19 8.86 8.38 -13.38
N PRO A 20 10.13 8.75 -13.14
CA PRO A 20 11.29 7.99 -13.63
C PRO A 20 11.45 6.68 -12.86
N THR A 21 11.53 5.57 -13.59
CA THR A 21 11.62 4.19 -13.05
C THR A 21 13.03 3.79 -12.60
N SER A 22 14.05 4.61 -12.84
CA SER A 22 15.46 4.20 -12.77
C SER A 22 16.16 4.46 -11.43
N MET A 23 15.45 4.75 -10.34
CA MET A 23 16.06 5.09 -9.03
C MET A 23 15.49 4.35 -7.82
N LEU A 24 14.93 3.16 -8.00
CA LEU A 24 13.97 2.61 -7.04
C LEU A 24 14.39 1.21 -6.56
N GLN A 25 15.07 1.18 -5.42
CA GLN A 25 15.30 -0.03 -4.62
C GLN A 25 15.38 0.37 -3.16
N SER A 26 14.43 -0.04 -2.32
CA SER A 26 14.28 0.45 -0.97
C SER A 26 13.22 -0.32 -0.15
N GLN A 27 12.83 0.15 1.03
CA GLN A 27 12.19 -0.66 2.08
C GLN A 27 10.85 -1.32 1.67
N GLU A 28 10.79 -2.64 1.92
CA GLU A 28 9.70 -3.53 1.50
C GLU A 28 8.35 -3.34 2.22
N ARG A 29 7.27 -3.72 1.51
CA ARG A 29 5.89 -3.77 2.00
C ARG A 29 5.49 -5.23 2.26
N ILE A 30 4.61 -5.45 3.24
CA ILE A 30 3.97 -6.76 3.42
C ILE A 30 3.26 -7.18 2.13
N ASN A 31 3.49 -8.41 1.69
CA ASN A 31 2.99 -8.96 0.42
C ASN A 31 3.51 -8.26 -0.84
N SER A 32 4.65 -7.54 -0.77
CA SER A 32 5.39 -7.19 -1.99
C SER A 32 6.01 -8.46 -2.60
N PRO A 33 6.34 -8.47 -3.91
CA PRO A 33 7.08 -9.57 -4.52
C PRO A 33 8.38 -9.91 -3.79
N TYR A 34 9.06 -8.91 -3.22
CA TYR A 34 10.27 -9.13 -2.44
C TYR A 34 9.98 -9.67 -1.03
N ASP A 35 8.94 -9.22 -0.34
CA ASP A 35 8.50 -9.81 0.94
C ASP A 35 8.11 -11.28 0.76
N GLU A 36 7.43 -11.62 -0.35
CA GLU A 36 7.16 -13.01 -0.73
C GLU A 36 8.45 -13.79 -1.00
N TYR A 37 9.43 -13.18 -1.67
CA TYR A 37 10.71 -13.83 -1.95
C TYR A 37 11.55 -14.05 -0.68
N TYR A 38 11.64 -13.06 0.21
CA TYR A 38 12.31 -13.21 1.50
C TYR A 38 11.64 -14.28 2.36
N ARG A 39 10.31 -14.38 2.34
CA ARG A 39 9.58 -15.49 2.98
C ARG A 39 9.92 -16.84 2.36
N TYR A 40 10.10 -16.91 1.04
CA TYR A 40 10.56 -18.12 0.37
C TYR A 40 11.97 -18.51 0.83
N LEU A 41 12.90 -17.56 0.88
CA LEU A 41 14.26 -17.78 1.41
C LEU A 41 14.24 -18.23 2.88
N MET A 42 13.34 -17.66 3.69
CA MET A 42 13.16 -18.09 5.08
C MET A 42 12.72 -19.54 5.21
N LEU A 43 11.83 -20.03 4.34
CA LEU A 43 11.45 -21.45 4.31
C LEU A 43 12.61 -22.37 3.93
N GLN A 44 13.60 -21.86 3.21
CA GLN A 44 14.82 -22.59 2.85
C GLN A 44 15.90 -22.48 3.94
N GLY A 45 15.66 -21.72 5.01
CA GLY A 45 16.64 -21.44 6.05
C GLY A 45 17.75 -20.47 5.62
N GLN A 46 17.52 -19.69 4.56
CA GLN A 46 18.49 -18.74 3.99
C GLN A 46 18.25 -17.29 4.42
N SER A 47 17.13 -17.01 5.07
CA SER A 47 16.81 -15.70 5.63
C SER A 47 16.03 -15.90 6.94
N GLU A 48 16.12 -14.93 7.84
CA GLU A 48 15.40 -14.95 9.11
C GLU A 48 14.46 -13.74 9.20
N ASN A 49 13.34 -13.95 9.89
CA ASN A 49 12.44 -12.88 10.32
C ASN A 49 12.18 -13.02 11.82
N PRO A 50 12.29 -11.94 12.60
CA PRO A 50 12.10 -11.97 14.05
C PRO A 50 10.70 -12.38 14.51
N SER A 51 9.67 -12.40 13.63
CA SER A 51 8.29 -12.68 14.03
C SER A 51 7.52 -13.54 13.04
N ILE A 52 6.91 -14.62 13.54
CA ILE A 52 6.05 -15.54 12.75
C ILE A 52 4.57 -15.16 12.87
N LEU A 53 4.18 -14.48 13.95
CA LEU A 53 2.79 -14.21 14.32
C LEU A 53 2.37 -12.76 14.12
N TRP A 54 3.31 -11.83 14.16
CA TRP A 54 3.06 -10.40 13.98
C TRP A 54 3.88 -9.89 12.82
N HIS A 55 3.21 -9.45 11.75
CA HIS A 55 3.85 -8.85 10.60
C HIS A 55 3.37 -7.41 10.48
N SER A 56 4.30 -6.47 10.62
CA SER A 56 4.13 -5.08 10.19
C SER A 56 5.38 -4.71 9.40
N ARG A 57 5.27 -3.73 8.52
CA ARG A 57 6.43 -3.25 7.76
C ARG A 57 7.58 -2.83 8.66
N SER A 58 7.28 -2.10 9.72
CA SER A 58 8.20 -1.69 10.77
C SER A 58 8.89 -2.83 11.54
N ASN A 59 8.25 -4.01 11.61
CA ASN A 59 8.77 -5.17 12.35
C ASN A 59 9.43 -6.22 11.44
N ASN A 60 9.04 -6.30 10.16
CA ASN A 60 9.69 -7.18 9.19
C ASN A 60 11.07 -6.61 8.85
N ARG A 61 12.08 -7.12 9.54
CA ARG A 61 13.48 -6.94 9.19
C ARG A 61 13.97 -8.23 8.59
N TRP A 62 14.02 -8.25 7.26
CA TRP A 62 14.63 -9.35 6.53
C TRP A 62 16.14 -9.20 6.61
N GLU A 63 16.82 -10.24 7.09
CA GLU A 63 18.25 -10.34 6.96
C GLU A 63 18.60 -10.82 5.55
N THR A 64 19.48 -10.07 4.88
CA THR A 64 19.96 -10.44 3.54
C THR A 64 20.78 -11.72 3.64
N PRO A 65 20.51 -12.75 2.83
CA PRO A 65 21.30 -13.99 2.85
C PRO A 65 22.79 -13.72 2.64
N GLU A 66 23.67 -14.47 3.31
CA GLU A 66 25.14 -14.35 3.17
C GLU A 66 25.60 -14.56 1.72
N ASP A 67 24.86 -15.37 0.97
CA ASP A 67 25.07 -15.74 -0.43
C ASP A 67 24.09 -15.02 -1.37
N ALA A 68 23.54 -13.87 -0.99
CA ALA A 68 22.58 -13.12 -1.80
C ALA A 68 23.03 -12.94 -3.26
N GLY A 69 24.31 -12.65 -3.53
CA GLY A 69 24.84 -12.51 -4.90
C GLY A 69 24.79 -13.78 -5.76
N SER A 70 24.54 -14.95 -5.17
CA SER A 70 24.30 -16.21 -5.89
C SER A 70 22.83 -16.42 -6.28
N HIS A 71 21.91 -15.68 -5.66
CA HIS A 71 20.48 -15.75 -5.95
C HIS A 71 20.12 -14.89 -7.17
N PRO A 72 19.15 -15.33 -8.01
CA PRO A 72 18.73 -14.58 -9.20
C PRO A 72 18.30 -13.13 -8.96
N TRP A 73 17.91 -12.80 -7.73
CA TRP A 73 17.47 -11.45 -7.32
C TRP A 73 18.35 -10.82 -6.23
N GLY A 74 19.52 -11.37 -5.94
CA GLY A 74 20.44 -10.88 -4.89
C GLY A 74 20.69 -9.39 -4.91
N ASP A 75 21.08 -8.88 -6.07
CA ASP A 75 21.36 -7.45 -6.30
C ASP A 75 20.13 -6.55 -6.13
N ARG A 76 18.92 -7.13 -6.11
CA ARG A 76 17.66 -6.41 -5.92
C ARG A 76 17.13 -6.47 -4.50
N LEU A 77 17.65 -7.38 -3.69
CA LEU A 77 17.29 -7.50 -2.28
C LEU A 77 18.01 -6.48 -1.41
N THR A 78 19.09 -5.87 -1.90
CA THR A 78 19.84 -4.89 -1.14
C THR A 78 19.07 -3.59 -1.03
N ARG A 79 18.51 -3.34 0.16
CA ARG A 79 17.89 -2.08 0.52
C ARG A 79 18.89 -0.93 0.33
N LYS A 80 18.51 0.10 -0.43
CA LYS A 80 19.36 1.29 -0.56
C LYS A 80 19.22 2.19 0.65
N GLU A 81 20.32 2.35 1.38
CA GLU A 81 20.40 3.16 2.59
C GLU A 81 21.32 4.36 2.36
N ILE A 82 20.89 5.54 2.82
CA ILE A 82 21.73 6.73 2.86
C ILE A 82 22.15 6.95 4.31
N PRO A 83 23.42 6.70 4.67
CA PRO A 83 23.88 6.96 6.03
C PRO A 83 23.82 8.47 6.32
N LEU A 84 23.30 8.81 7.50
CA LEU A 84 23.28 10.18 8.03
C LEU A 84 24.21 10.35 9.25
N GLY A 85 24.85 9.28 9.69
CA GLY A 85 25.76 9.21 10.83
C GLY A 85 26.21 7.78 11.07
N GLU A 86 26.85 7.51 12.21
CA GLU A 86 27.31 6.16 12.55
C GLU A 86 26.16 5.17 12.76
N GLU A 87 25.03 5.63 13.30
CA GLU A 87 23.89 4.77 13.66
C GLU A 87 22.57 5.19 13.02
N SER A 88 22.58 6.22 12.17
CA SER A 88 21.38 6.77 11.55
C SER A 88 21.41 6.67 10.03
N LYS A 89 20.25 6.38 9.44
CA LYS A 89 20.10 6.22 7.99
C LYS A 89 18.75 6.69 7.50
N LEU A 90 18.73 7.15 6.25
CA LEU A 90 17.52 7.31 5.47
C LEU A 90 17.36 6.13 4.52
N VAL A 91 16.13 5.70 4.37
CA VAL A 91 15.75 4.61 3.50
C VAL A 91 14.53 5.05 2.72
N PHE A 92 14.55 4.96 1.41
CA PHE A 92 13.35 5.25 0.63
C PHE A 92 12.34 4.10 0.77
N THR A 93 11.12 4.33 0.33
CA THR A 93 10.15 3.25 0.11
C THR A 93 10.03 3.02 -1.38
N ASP A 94 9.75 1.78 -1.78
CA ASP A 94 9.60 1.45 -3.19
C ASP A 94 8.36 2.17 -3.70
N PRO A 95 8.53 3.16 -4.59
CA PRO A 95 7.37 3.87 -5.06
C PRO A 95 6.62 2.95 -6.00
N GLU A 96 5.32 2.92 -5.80
CA GLU A 96 4.42 2.00 -6.45
C GLU A 96 3.47 2.81 -7.31
N LEU A 97 3.48 2.49 -8.60
CA LEU A 97 2.48 2.95 -9.54
C LEU A 97 1.57 1.77 -9.87
N TYR A 98 0.33 1.83 -9.39
CA TYR A 98 -0.71 0.88 -9.73
C TYR A 98 -1.72 1.54 -10.66
N LEU A 99 -2.07 0.85 -11.75
CA LEU A 99 -3.08 1.28 -12.72
C LEU A 99 -3.99 0.11 -13.03
N SER A 100 -5.30 0.36 -13.06
CA SER A 100 -6.32 -0.63 -13.42
C SER A 100 -7.37 0.02 -14.31
N ALA A 101 -8.12 -0.80 -15.05
CA ALA A 101 -9.27 -0.32 -15.80
C ALA A 101 -10.41 -1.34 -15.78
N ASN A 102 -11.59 -0.88 -15.37
CA ASN A 102 -12.81 -1.66 -15.39
C ASN A 102 -13.71 -1.21 -16.53
N SER A 103 -14.07 -2.11 -17.44
CA SER A 103 -14.83 -1.75 -18.65
C SER A 103 -16.35 -1.73 -18.43
N ALA A 104 -16.89 -2.58 -17.56
CA ALA A 104 -18.32 -2.81 -17.45
C ALA A 104 -18.94 -2.31 -16.13
N TRP A 105 -18.35 -2.67 -14.98
CA TRP A 105 -18.85 -2.34 -13.64
C TRP A 105 -17.69 -2.09 -12.68
N ALA A 106 -17.95 -1.46 -11.54
CA ALA A 106 -16.97 -1.32 -10.47
C ALA A 106 -16.62 -2.70 -9.88
N GLN A 107 -15.36 -3.12 -9.99
CA GLN A 107 -14.87 -4.36 -9.43
C GLN A 107 -13.44 -4.18 -8.93
N GLY A 108 -13.23 -4.51 -7.66
CA GLY A 108 -11.92 -4.53 -7.03
C GLY A 108 -11.74 -5.82 -6.24
N TYR A 109 -10.48 -6.11 -5.92
CA TYR A 109 -10.13 -7.17 -4.99
C TYR A 109 -9.35 -6.56 -3.82
N ASN A 110 -8.23 -7.16 -3.47
CA ASN A 110 -7.31 -6.73 -2.41
C ASN A 110 -6.35 -5.65 -2.94
N ASP A 111 -6.90 -4.57 -3.50
CA ASP A 111 -6.13 -3.51 -4.16
C ASP A 111 -5.66 -2.40 -3.19
N GLY A 112 -5.89 -2.60 -1.89
CA GLY A 112 -5.67 -1.61 -0.83
C GLY A 112 -6.82 -0.61 -0.72
N ALA A 113 -6.52 0.63 -0.31
CA ALA A 113 -7.52 1.65 -0.05
C ALA A 113 -8.20 2.26 -1.30
N ILE A 114 -7.79 1.86 -2.51
CA ILE A 114 -8.32 2.41 -3.77
C ILE A 114 -9.73 1.88 -4.07
N TRP A 115 -10.64 2.80 -4.41
CA TRP A 115 -11.91 2.43 -5.02
C TRP A 115 -11.72 2.06 -6.50
N GLN A 116 -12.13 0.85 -6.88
CA GLN A 116 -12.01 0.34 -8.24
C GLN A 116 -13.29 0.58 -9.06
N GLY A 117 -13.53 1.85 -9.40
CA GLY A 117 -14.68 2.26 -10.21
C GLY A 117 -14.60 1.79 -11.66
N LYS A 118 -15.69 1.95 -12.42
CA LYS A 118 -15.67 1.79 -13.89
C LYS A 118 -14.80 2.88 -14.52
N GLY A 119 -14.04 2.53 -15.55
CA GLY A 119 -13.07 3.38 -16.22
C GLY A 119 -11.66 3.16 -15.66
N LEU A 120 -10.79 4.15 -15.85
CA LEU A 120 -9.41 4.13 -15.39
C LEU A 120 -9.32 4.43 -13.89
N ASN A 121 -8.55 3.62 -13.16
CA ASN A 121 -8.21 3.87 -11.77
C ASN A 121 -6.69 3.82 -11.60
N GLY A 122 -6.18 4.48 -10.57
CA GLY A 122 -4.75 4.47 -10.30
C GLY A 122 -4.39 4.87 -8.87
N ARG A 123 -3.24 4.39 -8.42
CA ARG A 123 -2.69 4.64 -7.08
C ARG A 123 -1.19 4.85 -7.18
N LEU A 124 -0.72 5.93 -6.56
CA LEU A 124 0.68 6.28 -6.49
C LEU A 124 1.05 6.39 -5.03
N ARG A 125 2.14 5.73 -4.69
CA ARG A 125 2.73 5.75 -3.36
C ARG A 125 4.22 5.92 -3.49
N ALA A 126 4.80 6.69 -2.57
CA ALA A 126 6.22 6.89 -2.44
C ALA A 126 6.51 7.48 -1.07
N GLY A 127 7.59 7.07 -0.44
CA GLY A 127 7.88 7.43 0.93
C GLY A 127 9.36 7.45 1.25
N ILE A 128 9.62 7.80 2.50
CA ILE A 128 10.95 7.80 3.10
C ILE A 128 10.85 7.41 4.57
N SER A 129 11.86 6.69 5.06
CA SER A 129 12.02 6.29 6.44
C SER A 129 13.35 6.79 6.98
N PHE A 130 13.31 7.35 8.17
CA PHE A 130 14.48 7.63 8.99
C PHE A 130 14.59 6.58 10.08
N GLU A 131 15.74 5.92 10.16
CA GLU A 131 16.03 4.90 11.15
C GLU A 131 17.23 5.30 11.99
N SER A 132 17.09 5.17 13.30
CA SER A 132 18.15 5.24 14.30
C SER A 132 17.91 4.20 15.39
N PRO A 133 18.81 4.02 16.37
CA PRO A 133 18.59 3.06 17.45
C PRO A 133 17.32 3.37 18.25
N MET A 134 17.05 4.66 18.50
CA MET A 134 15.93 5.12 19.32
C MET A 134 14.67 5.46 18.51
N TRP A 135 14.79 5.82 17.24
CA TRP A 135 13.67 6.34 16.44
C TRP A 135 13.51 5.61 15.12
N LEU A 136 12.26 5.35 14.75
CA LEU A 136 11.83 4.99 13.40
C LEU A 136 10.71 5.94 12.99
N LEU A 137 10.96 6.68 11.92
CA LEU A 137 10.04 7.66 11.36
C LEU A 137 9.83 7.33 9.89
N THR A 138 8.72 6.69 9.55
CA THR A 138 8.36 6.36 8.18
C THR A 138 7.23 7.26 7.74
N PHE A 139 7.43 8.01 6.66
CA PHE A 139 6.37 8.75 5.98
C PHE A 139 6.18 8.15 4.59
N ASP A 140 5.05 7.49 4.37
CA ASP A 140 4.77 6.76 3.13
C ASP A 140 3.34 6.99 2.65
N PRO A 141 3.04 8.23 2.22
CA PRO A 141 1.73 8.65 1.79
C PRO A 141 1.32 7.98 0.47
N GLU A 142 0.02 8.01 0.24
CA GLU A 142 -0.59 7.47 -0.97
C GLU A 142 -1.64 8.43 -1.52
N ILE A 143 -1.66 8.58 -2.84
CA ILE A 143 -2.73 9.23 -3.56
C ILE A 143 -3.34 8.25 -4.55
N TRP A 144 -4.66 8.19 -4.60
CA TRP A 144 -5.36 7.36 -5.58
C TRP A 144 -6.48 8.14 -6.26
N PHE A 145 -6.84 7.69 -7.44
CA PHE A 145 -7.96 8.21 -8.20
C PHE A 145 -8.79 7.10 -8.83
N ALA A 146 -10.06 7.40 -9.05
CA ALA A 146 -10.99 6.53 -9.77
C ALA A 146 -11.83 7.38 -10.74
N GLN A 147 -11.84 7.02 -12.02
CA GLN A 147 -12.66 7.71 -13.01
C GLN A 147 -14.15 7.58 -12.68
N ASN A 148 -14.54 6.41 -12.16
CA ASN A 148 -15.85 6.13 -11.59
C ASN A 148 -17.01 6.49 -12.55
N LEU A 149 -16.87 6.07 -13.81
CA LEU A 149 -17.85 6.25 -14.87
C LEU A 149 -19.19 5.63 -14.51
N GLU A 150 -20.25 6.10 -15.17
CA GLU A 150 -21.59 5.57 -15.00
C GLU A 150 -21.74 4.17 -15.59
N PHE A 151 -22.50 3.33 -14.89
CA PHE A 151 -22.97 2.02 -15.33
C PHE A 151 -24.30 1.70 -14.67
N ASP A 152 -24.99 0.71 -15.23
CA ASP A 152 -26.27 0.27 -14.74
C ASP A 152 -26.12 -0.31 -13.33
N ILE A 153 -26.84 0.28 -12.38
CA ILE A 153 -26.93 -0.18 -10.99
C ILE A 153 -28.38 -0.58 -10.70
N VAL A 154 -28.55 -1.53 -9.78
CA VAL A 154 -29.88 -1.92 -9.33
C VAL A 154 -30.40 -0.84 -8.36
N PRO A 155 -31.59 -0.27 -8.58
CA PRO A 155 -32.15 0.71 -7.65
C PRO A 155 -32.26 0.14 -6.23
N PRO A 156 -31.97 0.93 -5.19
CA PRO A 156 -32.09 0.48 -3.82
C PRO A 156 -33.55 0.14 -3.46
N SER A 157 -33.75 -0.79 -2.52
CA SER A 157 -35.08 -1.28 -2.12
C SER A 157 -35.95 -0.22 -1.45
N SER A 158 -35.35 0.82 -0.88
CA SER A 158 -36.07 1.96 -0.31
C SER A 158 -35.72 3.27 -1.02
N SER A 159 -36.71 4.16 -1.15
CA SER A 159 -36.51 5.52 -1.69
C SER A 159 -35.73 6.46 -0.76
N GLN A 160 -35.44 6.02 0.47
CA GLN A 160 -34.63 6.75 1.44
C GLN A 160 -33.17 6.30 1.46
N SER A 161 -32.83 5.23 0.73
CA SER A 161 -31.48 4.68 0.64
C SER A 161 -30.61 5.48 -0.31
N ASP A 162 -29.29 5.42 -0.13
CA ASP A 162 -28.33 6.06 -1.05
C ASP A 162 -28.59 5.58 -2.49
N PRO A 163 -28.75 6.49 -3.48
CA PRO A 163 -28.98 6.12 -4.88
C PRO A 163 -27.91 5.19 -5.47
N TYR A 164 -26.70 5.18 -4.90
CA TYR A 164 -25.60 4.32 -5.30
C TYR A 164 -25.34 3.17 -4.31
N GLY A 165 -26.17 3.03 -3.28
CA GLY A 165 -26.10 1.97 -2.28
C GLY A 165 -26.41 0.59 -2.85
N TYR A 166 -26.17 -0.45 -2.06
CA TYR A 166 -26.58 -1.80 -2.43
C TYR A 166 -28.10 -1.89 -2.56
N TRP A 167 -28.58 -2.79 -3.43
CA TRP A 167 -30.03 -2.95 -3.64
C TRP A 167 -30.78 -3.46 -2.39
N LYS A 168 -30.04 -4.04 -1.43
CA LYS A 168 -30.57 -4.51 -0.14
C LYS A 168 -30.13 -3.53 0.96
N ASP A 169 -31.10 -2.94 1.67
CA ASP A 169 -30.90 -1.85 2.65
C ASP A 169 -30.01 -2.20 3.86
N GLU A 170 -29.65 -3.46 4.05
CA GLU A 170 -28.85 -3.92 5.20
C GLU A 170 -27.33 -3.99 4.92
N LEU A 171 -26.90 -3.80 3.66
CA LEU A 171 -25.49 -3.83 3.30
C LEU A 171 -24.93 -2.42 3.13
N ASP A 172 -23.94 -2.07 3.94
CA ASP A 172 -23.10 -0.87 3.75
C ASP A 172 -22.03 -1.14 2.68
N TYR A 173 -22.49 -1.36 1.46
CA TYR A 173 -21.64 -1.63 0.29
C TYR A 173 -22.19 -0.92 -0.94
N PRO A 174 -21.62 0.24 -1.34
CA PRO A 174 -22.11 0.95 -2.51
C PRO A 174 -21.83 0.14 -3.79
N GLN A 175 -22.81 0.09 -4.69
CA GLN A 175 -22.59 -0.39 -6.05
C GLN A 175 -21.67 0.57 -6.80
N ARG A 176 -21.78 1.88 -6.53
CA ARG A 176 -20.93 2.93 -7.09
C ARG A 176 -20.64 3.99 -6.04
N LEU A 177 -19.42 4.52 -5.97
CA LEU A 177 -19.11 5.56 -5.00
C LEU A 177 -19.46 6.96 -5.57
N GLY A 178 -20.73 7.35 -5.50
CA GLY A 178 -21.19 8.62 -6.06
C GLY A 178 -21.11 8.71 -7.59
N ASN A 179 -21.24 9.91 -8.17
CA ASN A 179 -21.25 10.14 -9.62
C ASN A 179 -20.04 10.92 -10.18
N SER A 180 -19.05 11.20 -9.35
CA SER A 180 -17.93 12.07 -9.71
C SER A 180 -16.63 11.27 -9.86
N PHE A 181 -15.66 11.88 -10.55
CA PHE A 181 -14.26 11.47 -10.46
C PHE A 181 -13.80 11.59 -9.01
N ILE A 182 -13.13 10.56 -8.51
CA ILE A 182 -12.68 10.51 -7.13
C ILE A 182 -11.17 10.67 -7.09
N THR A 183 -10.70 11.46 -6.13
CA THR A 183 -9.28 11.50 -5.74
C THR A 183 -9.22 11.54 -4.24
N GLN A 184 -8.35 10.74 -3.65
CA GLN A 184 -8.13 10.71 -2.22
C GLN A 184 -6.64 10.67 -1.91
N PHE A 185 -6.29 11.31 -0.80
CA PHE A 185 -4.96 11.28 -0.21
C PHE A 185 -5.04 10.58 1.15
N SER A 186 -4.09 9.71 1.41
CA SER A 186 -3.93 9.01 2.69
C SER A 186 -2.48 9.10 3.17
N LEU A 187 -2.30 9.03 4.49
CA LEU A 187 -0.97 8.86 5.09
C LEU A 187 -0.36 7.49 4.77
N GLY A 188 -1.13 6.59 4.15
CA GLY A 188 -0.65 5.29 3.68
C GLY A 188 -0.05 4.48 4.83
N GLN A 189 1.20 4.05 4.68
CA GLN A 189 1.89 3.19 5.65
C GLN A 189 2.95 4.00 6.41
N THR A 190 2.49 4.95 7.23
CA THR A 190 3.32 5.86 8.02
C THR A 190 3.46 5.34 9.46
N ASP A 191 4.65 5.45 10.05
CA ASP A 191 4.97 4.97 11.41
C ASP A 191 5.84 6.00 12.15
N LEU A 192 5.46 6.33 13.37
CA LEU A 192 6.26 7.07 14.33
C LEU A 192 6.51 6.18 15.53
N ARG A 193 7.76 5.80 15.76
CA ARG A 193 8.13 4.85 16.79
C ARG A 193 9.37 5.25 17.55
N PHE A 194 9.28 5.09 18.86
CA PHE A 194 10.35 5.27 19.81
C PHE A 194 10.73 3.93 20.45
N ARG A 195 12.02 3.69 20.62
CA ARG A 195 12.61 2.49 21.22
C ARG A 195 13.57 2.89 22.32
N TYR A 196 13.42 2.26 23.49
CA TYR A 196 14.31 2.47 24.63
C TYR A 196 14.53 1.14 25.37
N GLY A 197 15.71 0.56 25.20
CA GLY A 197 16.03 -0.78 25.69
C GLY A 197 15.06 -1.81 25.12
N VAL A 198 14.32 -2.50 25.99
CA VAL A 198 13.31 -3.50 25.62
C VAL A 198 11.93 -2.90 25.35
N PHE A 199 11.74 -1.60 25.58
CA PHE A 199 10.45 -0.94 25.40
C PHE A 199 10.36 -0.29 24.03
N THR A 200 9.19 -0.43 23.41
CA THR A 200 8.84 0.24 22.15
C THR A 200 7.45 0.83 22.28
N ALA A 201 7.31 2.09 21.86
CA ALA A 201 6.03 2.79 21.77
C ALA A 201 5.94 3.49 20.42
N GLY A 202 4.77 3.47 19.79
CA GLY A 202 4.59 4.10 18.50
C GLY A 202 3.13 4.26 18.10
N VAL A 203 2.92 5.11 17.10
CA VAL A 203 1.63 5.34 16.44
C VAL A 203 1.85 5.16 14.95
N SER A 204 0.97 4.40 14.31
CA SER A 204 1.15 4.02 12.92
C SER A 204 -0.19 3.83 12.22
N SER A 205 -0.19 4.11 10.92
CA SER A 205 -1.23 3.72 9.96
C SER A 205 -0.83 2.48 9.15
N GLU A 206 0.24 1.78 9.56
CA GLU A 206 0.69 0.55 8.90
C GLU A 206 -0.31 -0.59 9.08
N ASN A 207 -0.43 -1.40 8.03
CA ASN A 207 -1.20 -2.62 8.05
C ASN A 207 -0.47 -3.66 8.88
N ILE A 208 -1.24 -4.37 9.71
CA ILE A 208 -0.74 -5.44 10.57
C ILE A 208 -1.39 -6.74 10.13
N VAL A 209 -0.58 -7.77 9.95
CA VAL A 209 -1.06 -9.16 9.81
C VAL A 209 -0.81 -9.87 11.12
N LEU A 210 -1.88 -10.41 11.70
CA LEU A 210 -1.81 -11.23 12.90
C LEU A 210 -2.11 -12.70 12.54
N GLY A 211 -1.15 -13.57 12.87
CA GLY A 211 -1.22 -15.01 12.67
C GLY A 211 -0.26 -15.52 11.59
N PRO A 212 -0.13 -16.84 11.46
CA PRO A 212 0.80 -17.48 10.52
C PRO A 212 0.27 -17.53 9.08
N ALA A 213 -0.98 -17.12 8.85
CA ALA A 213 -1.63 -17.22 7.56
C ALA A 213 -1.04 -16.21 6.57
N ARG A 214 -0.75 -16.70 5.35
CA ARG A 214 -0.18 -15.88 4.26
C ARG A 214 -1.24 -15.14 3.48
N PHE A 215 -2.32 -15.84 3.15
CA PHE A 215 -3.46 -15.31 2.43
C PHE A 215 -4.67 -15.37 3.35
N ASN A 216 -5.46 -14.30 3.34
CA ASN A 216 -6.73 -14.19 4.09
C ASN A 216 -6.59 -14.61 5.57
N PRO A 217 -5.70 -13.97 6.35
CA PRO A 217 -5.59 -14.23 7.77
C PRO A 217 -6.93 -13.97 8.47
N VAL A 218 -7.29 -14.87 9.38
CA VAL A 218 -8.62 -14.90 10.01
C VAL A 218 -8.79 -13.80 11.07
N ILE A 219 -7.68 -13.25 11.59
CA ILE A 219 -7.72 -12.26 12.69
C ILE A 219 -7.52 -10.83 12.18
N LEU A 220 -6.32 -10.49 11.70
CA LEU A 220 -6.02 -9.19 11.11
C LEU A 220 -5.27 -9.39 9.79
N SER A 221 -5.73 -8.70 8.75
CA SER A 221 -5.19 -8.81 7.39
C SER A 221 -4.53 -7.52 6.93
N ALA A 222 -3.64 -7.63 5.95
CA ALA A 222 -3.01 -6.48 5.31
C ALA A 222 -3.92 -5.80 4.27
N ASN A 223 -5.19 -6.19 4.18
CA ASN A 223 -6.21 -5.56 3.37
C ASN A 223 -7.21 -4.84 4.28
N ALA A 224 -7.01 -3.54 4.40
CA ALA A 224 -7.91 -2.58 5.02
C ALA A 224 -7.80 -1.25 4.27
#